data_AF-A0A1I6KRW7-F1
#
_entry.id   AF-A0A1I6KRW7-F1
#
_cell.length_a   1.000
_cell.length_b   1.000
_cell.length_c   1.000
_cell.angle_alpha   90.00
_cell.angle_beta   90.00
_cell.angle_gamma   90.00
#
_symmetry.space_group_name_H-M   'P 1'
#
loop_
_entity.id
_entity.type
_entity.pdbx_description
1 polymer ?
#
loop_
_entity_poly.entity_id
_entity_poly.type
_entity_poly.pdbx_seq_one_letter_code
_entity_poly.pdbx_strand_id
1 'polypeptide(L)'
;MTFRTSTARRLRSAARLTVLAAALSTIGAIPALMPVATAASAASSVSWQEASGDADIERAFAQARGEKKPVLLYWGAKWCPPCNQLKATLFNRADFIEQSRAFVAVHIDGDNPGAQRLGARFKVRGYPTMILFGNDGQELTRLPGEVDAPQVLRVLQLGLAGGRPVKTVLADAQAGRKLSANEWKLLGFYSWETDEQQLVPAAQRPALLARLAAASQGVDEETTTRLWLKALAATEGGGALKADAALRSRVEQVLADPAAARAQMDVLSNNGDDIVRALAPAAGPERQALVAKFDVALKRFEADASLSRADRLQSLIARVELARLDQSKTELTPKLPAPLLAEVKAHAAKVDKEVTDGYERQAVITSAAFLLGRAGLWSDSDALLKASLAKSHSPYYLMSSLGGNARKQGRKEEALRWYEEAFNKSEGPATRLQWGSNYLSALVELAPQDAARIEKAASQLLAEAGKDKGAFYERSARALQKVGSQLVAWNAKGQHEATLARLRTQLDGVCAKQDADDKGACESLLKKG
;
A
#
# COMPACT_ATOMS: atom_id res chain seq x y z
N MET A 1 59.32 29.12 -30.76
CA MET A 1 59.50 29.33 -32.21
C MET A 1 58.15 29.67 -32.80
N THR A 2 58.06 30.90 -33.23
CA THR A 2 56.89 31.63 -33.70
C THR A 2 56.72 31.51 -35.22
N PHE A 3 55.48 31.80 -35.66
CA PHE A 3 55.10 32.59 -36.83
C PHE A 3 54.45 31.91 -38.06
N ARG A 4 53.23 32.41 -38.31
CA ARG A 4 52.62 32.89 -39.57
C ARG A 4 52.46 31.85 -40.71
N THR A 5 51.29 31.78 -41.33
CA THR A 5 50.83 32.84 -42.24
C THR A 5 49.30 33.00 -42.28
N SER A 6 48.89 34.24 -42.48
CA SER A 6 47.53 34.73 -42.69
C SER A 6 47.61 35.68 -43.88
N THR A 7 46.66 35.60 -44.82
CA THR A 7 46.17 36.73 -45.65
C THR A 7 44.94 36.22 -46.44
N ALA A 8 43.73 36.74 -46.23
CA ALA A 8 43.18 38.00 -46.79
C ALA A 8 42.83 37.86 -48.30
N ARG A 9 41.74 38.35 -48.91
CA ARG A 9 40.51 39.12 -48.55
C ARG A 9 39.82 39.47 -49.90
N ARG A 10 38.53 39.85 -49.86
CA ARG A 10 37.75 40.68 -50.84
C ARG A 10 37.22 39.98 -52.09
N LEU A 11 36.03 40.21 -52.68
CA LEU A 11 34.81 41.05 -52.56
C LEU A 11 34.45 41.54 -53.99
N ARG A 12 33.20 41.27 -54.44
CA ARG A 12 32.38 42.01 -55.46
C ARG A 12 32.87 41.90 -56.93
N SER A 13 32.04 41.83 -58.00
CA SER A 13 30.83 42.55 -58.43
C SER A 13 30.21 41.78 -59.64
N ALA A 14 28.89 41.54 -59.80
CA ALA A 14 27.78 42.38 -60.32
C ALA A 14 27.75 42.66 -61.86
N ALA A 15 26.71 42.14 -62.56
CA ALA A 15 25.96 42.68 -63.74
C ALA A 15 25.01 41.56 -64.26
N ARG A 16 23.65 41.60 -64.25
CA ARG A 16 22.62 42.38 -64.99
C ARG A 16 22.85 42.38 -66.52
N LEU A 17 21.95 41.91 -67.40
CA LEU A 17 20.65 42.52 -67.79
C LEU A 17 19.75 41.54 -68.61
N THR A 18 18.46 41.48 -68.25
CA THR A 18 17.20 41.50 -69.05
C THR A 18 17.07 40.82 -70.44
N VAL A 19 15.99 40.02 -70.58
CA VAL A 19 15.03 40.10 -71.70
C VAL A 19 13.58 39.99 -71.17
N LEU A 20 12.73 40.86 -71.74
CA LEU A 20 11.29 41.11 -71.58
C LEU A 20 10.37 39.88 -71.74
N ALA A 21 9.25 39.84 -71.02
CA ALA A 21 7.90 40.05 -71.59
C ALA A 21 6.81 39.94 -70.51
N ALA A 22 5.88 40.90 -70.51
CA ALA A 22 4.74 40.99 -69.61
C ALA A 22 3.47 40.45 -70.28
N ALA A 23 2.58 39.78 -69.52
CA ALA A 23 1.15 39.71 -69.82
C ALA A 23 0.31 39.34 -68.57
N LEU A 24 -0.41 40.34 -68.09
CA LEU A 24 -1.72 40.42 -67.42
C LEU A 24 -2.32 39.25 -66.57
N SER A 25 -2.56 39.59 -65.30
CA SER A 25 -3.82 39.52 -64.53
C SER A 25 -4.80 38.34 -64.74
N THR A 26 -5.06 37.55 -63.68
CA THR A 26 -6.33 37.53 -62.90
C THR A 26 -6.46 36.32 -61.95
N ILE A 27 -7.14 36.56 -60.82
CA ILE A 27 -7.76 35.63 -59.86
C ILE A 27 -6.82 34.91 -58.89
N GLY A 28 -6.83 35.42 -57.65
CA GLY A 28 -6.32 34.73 -56.48
C GLY A 28 -7.18 33.53 -56.11
N ALA A 29 -6.51 32.42 -55.84
CA ALA A 29 -7.01 31.34 -55.01
C ALA A 29 -5.97 31.14 -53.90
N ILE A 30 -6.31 31.59 -52.69
CA ILE A 30 -5.55 31.34 -51.48
C ILE A 30 -5.63 29.82 -51.22
N PRO A 31 -4.53 29.07 -51.16
CA PRO A 31 -4.60 27.68 -50.74
C PRO A 31 -4.98 27.65 -49.26
N ALA A 32 -6.13 27.04 -48.96
CA ALA A 32 -6.55 26.75 -47.60
C ALA A 32 -5.49 25.86 -46.94
N LEU A 33 -4.67 26.47 -46.09
CA LEU A 33 -3.83 25.78 -45.11
C LEU A 33 -4.77 25.01 -44.19
N MET A 34 -4.93 23.72 -44.44
CA MET A 34 -5.52 22.82 -43.45
C MET A 34 -4.60 22.82 -42.23
N PRO A 35 -5.10 23.12 -41.02
CA PRO A 35 -4.29 22.97 -39.83
C PRO A 35 -3.95 21.49 -39.70
N VAL A 36 -2.66 21.17 -39.81
CA VAL A 36 -2.11 19.89 -39.39
C VAL A 36 -2.59 19.69 -37.96
N ALA A 37 -3.42 18.67 -37.75
CA ALA A 37 -3.84 18.26 -36.42
C ALA A 37 -2.59 18.09 -35.57
N THR A 38 -2.42 18.97 -34.59
CA THR A 38 -1.40 18.82 -33.56
C THR A 38 -1.66 17.50 -32.88
N ALA A 39 -0.83 16.49 -33.19
CA ALA A 39 -0.84 15.23 -32.48
C ALA A 39 -0.75 15.56 -30.98
N ALA A 40 -1.81 15.26 -30.24
CA ALA A 40 -1.84 15.43 -28.81
C ALA A 40 -0.61 14.69 -28.25
N SER A 41 0.28 15.44 -27.58
CA SER A 41 1.46 14.88 -26.93
C SER A 41 0.99 13.71 -26.05
N ALA A 42 1.49 12.51 -26.32
CA ALA A 42 1.18 11.35 -25.50
C ALA A 42 1.70 11.63 -24.08
N ALA A 43 0.78 11.95 -23.17
CA ALA A 43 1.10 12.18 -21.76
C ALA A 43 1.97 11.02 -21.23
N SER A 44 3.14 11.33 -20.67
CA SER A 44 4.11 10.36 -20.18
C SER A 44 3.82 9.84 -18.77
N SER A 45 2.73 10.30 -18.14
CA SER A 45 2.33 9.95 -16.78
C SER A 45 0.83 10.15 -16.57
N VAL A 46 0.30 9.57 -15.50
CA VAL A 46 -1.08 9.75 -15.06
C VAL A 46 -1.27 11.18 -14.54
N SER A 47 -2.32 11.86 -15.00
CA SER A 47 -2.69 13.21 -14.56
C SER A 47 -3.41 13.19 -13.21
N TRP A 48 -2.69 12.90 -12.13
CA TRP A 48 -3.23 12.88 -10.77
C TRP A 48 -3.66 14.28 -10.32
N GLN A 49 -4.89 14.39 -9.82
CA GLN A 49 -5.37 15.56 -9.09
C GLN A 49 -5.15 15.33 -7.59
N GLU A 50 -4.28 16.15 -6.99
CA GLU A 50 -4.02 16.08 -5.56
C GLU A 50 -5.23 16.59 -4.77
N ALA A 51 -5.63 15.84 -3.73
CA ALA A 51 -6.70 16.20 -2.83
C ALA A 51 -6.25 16.10 -1.37
N SER A 52 -6.58 17.13 -0.59
CA SER A 52 -6.28 17.21 0.85
C SER A 52 -7.49 17.57 1.71
N GLY A 53 -8.61 17.95 1.08
CA GLY A 53 -9.89 18.18 1.77
C GLY A 53 -11.10 18.04 0.85
N ASP A 54 -12.29 18.16 1.44
CA ASP A 54 -13.56 17.93 0.74
C ASP A 54 -13.76 18.82 -0.49
N ALA A 55 -13.29 20.07 -0.45
CA ALA A 55 -13.39 20.98 -1.59
C ALA A 55 -12.66 20.43 -2.83
N ASP A 56 -11.53 19.74 -2.67
CA ASP A 56 -10.78 19.15 -3.79
C ASP A 56 -11.53 17.95 -4.36
N ILE A 57 -12.08 17.12 -3.46
CA ILE A 57 -12.92 15.99 -3.81
C ILE A 57 -14.16 16.45 -4.58
N GLU A 58 -14.90 17.44 -4.07
CA GLU A 58 -16.12 17.91 -4.75
C GLU A 58 -15.83 18.45 -6.14
N ARG A 59 -14.70 19.13 -6.35
CA ARG A 59 -14.27 19.58 -7.69
C ARG A 59 -14.01 18.39 -8.62
N ALA A 60 -13.28 17.38 -8.16
CA ALA A 60 -13.00 16.19 -8.97
C ALA A 60 -14.27 15.42 -9.34
N PHE A 61 -15.20 15.23 -8.39
CA PHE A 61 -16.47 14.57 -8.65
C PHE A 61 -17.42 15.42 -9.52
N ALA A 62 -17.38 16.75 -9.40
CA ALA A 62 -18.11 17.64 -10.31
C ALA A 62 -17.58 17.58 -11.75
N GLN A 63 -16.25 17.55 -11.92
CA GLN A 63 -15.62 17.31 -13.21
C GLN A 63 -16.03 15.96 -13.79
N ALA A 64 -15.96 14.90 -12.99
CA ALA A 64 -16.34 13.54 -13.38
C ALA A 64 -17.79 13.47 -13.88
N ARG A 65 -18.73 14.13 -13.20
CA ARG A 65 -20.12 14.29 -13.64
C ARG A 65 -20.22 15.01 -14.99
N GLY A 66 -19.53 16.15 -15.13
CA GLY A 66 -19.55 16.95 -16.36
C GLY A 66 -18.97 16.21 -17.57
N GLU A 67 -17.89 15.46 -17.37
CA GLU A 67 -17.23 14.65 -18.39
C GLU A 67 -17.86 13.26 -18.59
N LYS A 68 -18.84 12.89 -17.74
CA LYS A 68 -19.43 11.55 -17.66
C LYS A 68 -18.40 10.43 -17.44
N LYS A 69 -17.30 10.74 -16.77
CA LYS A 69 -16.22 9.79 -16.49
C LYS A 69 -16.27 9.26 -15.05
N PRO A 70 -15.89 8.00 -14.80
CA PRO A 70 -15.61 7.49 -13.46
C PRO A 70 -14.52 8.29 -12.74
N VAL A 71 -14.42 8.13 -11.42
CA VAL A 71 -13.31 8.65 -10.60
C VAL A 71 -12.49 7.47 -10.08
N LEU A 72 -11.18 7.47 -10.33
CA LEU A 72 -10.25 6.58 -9.64
C LEU A 72 -9.59 7.36 -8.52
N LEU A 73 -9.95 7.06 -7.27
CA LEU A 73 -9.34 7.61 -6.08
C LEU A 73 -8.24 6.67 -5.60
N TYR A 74 -7.01 7.17 -5.51
CA TYR A 74 -5.87 6.48 -4.93
C TYR A 74 -5.42 7.17 -3.65
N TRP A 75 -5.43 6.42 -2.55
CA TRP A 75 -4.90 6.83 -1.27
C TRP A 75 -3.57 6.13 -1.00
N GLY A 76 -2.50 6.92 -0.83
CA GLY A 76 -1.20 6.42 -0.41
C GLY A 76 -0.49 7.30 0.61
N ALA A 77 0.79 7.04 0.81
CA ALA A 77 1.74 7.93 1.46
C ALA A 77 3.12 7.77 0.80
N LYS A 78 3.96 8.81 0.87
CA LYS A 78 5.30 8.76 0.25
C LYS A 78 6.17 7.64 0.80
N TRP A 79 6.19 7.46 2.11
CA TRP A 79 7.03 6.45 2.77
C TRP A 79 6.55 5.01 2.62
N CYS A 80 5.29 4.80 2.25
CA CYS A 80 4.57 3.53 2.29
C CYS A 80 5.16 2.51 1.28
N PRO A 81 5.79 1.41 1.74
CA PRO A 81 6.40 0.42 0.84
C PRO A 81 5.44 -0.15 -0.24
N PRO A 82 4.24 -0.67 0.09
CA PRO A 82 3.34 -1.19 -0.95
C PRO A 82 2.81 -0.10 -1.90
N CYS A 83 2.69 1.15 -1.43
CA CYS A 83 2.35 2.29 -2.27
C CYS A 83 3.46 2.59 -3.30
N ASN A 84 4.72 2.48 -2.88
CA ASN A 84 5.86 2.66 -3.77
C ASN A 84 6.00 1.50 -4.77
N GLN A 85 5.63 0.28 -4.38
CA GLN A 85 5.51 -0.84 -5.31
C GLN A 85 4.46 -0.55 -6.40
N LEU A 86 3.26 -0.07 -6.06
CA LEU A 86 2.25 0.32 -7.06
C LEU A 86 2.76 1.40 -8.01
N LYS A 87 3.45 2.42 -7.51
CA LYS A 87 4.06 3.47 -8.35
C LYS A 87 5.09 2.89 -9.33
N ALA A 88 5.91 1.95 -8.88
CA ALA A 88 6.97 1.34 -9.67
C ALA A 88 6.49 0.24 -10.65
N THR A 89 5.31 -0.34 -10.43
CA THR A 89 4.85 -1.54 -11.18
C THR A 89 3.54 -1.36 -11.92
N LEU A 90 2.68 -0.41 -11.51
CA LEU A 90 1.36 -0.18 -12.10
C LEU A 90 1.26 1.21 -12.72
N PHE A 91 1.46 2.28 -11.94
CA PHE A 91 1.17 3.65 -12.39
C PHE A 91 2.14 4.19 -13.44
N ASN A 92 3.32 3.59 -13.58
CA ASN A 92 4.30 3.92 -14.61
C ASN A 92 4.12 3.13 -15.90
N ARG A 93 3.16 2.20 -15.97
CA ARG A 93 2.94 1.40 -17.17
C ARG A 93 2.22 2.22 -18.24
N ALA A 94 2.64 2.04 -19.49
CA ALA A 94 2.03 2.73 -20.63
C ALA A 94 0.54 2.42 -20.79
N ASP A 95 0.12 1.17 -20.55
CA ASP A 95 -1.28 0.75 -20.63
C ASP A 95 -2.14 1.36 -19.51
N PHE A 96 -1.62 1.48 -18.28
CA PHE A 96 -2.30 2.20 -17.19
C PHE A 96 -2.41 3.69 -17.49
N ILE A 97 -1.34 4.32 -17.97
CA ILE A 97 -1.32 5.74 -18.34
C ILE A 97 -2.36 6.01 -19.44
N GLU A 98 -2.44 5.15 -20.46
CA GLU A 98 -3.43 5.31 -21.52
C GLU A 98 -4.86 5.13 -20.99
N GLN A 99 -5.08 4.09 -20.20
CA GLN A 99 -6.38 3.84 -19.58
C GLN A 99 -6.80 4.97 -18.62
N SER A 100 -5.85 5.70 -18.03
CA SER A 100 -6.14 6.83 -17.14
C SER A 100 -6.89 7.98 -17.80
N ARG A 101 -6.94 8.04 -19.14
CA ARG A 101 -7.75 9.02 -19.89
C ARG A 101 -9.26 8.78 -19.74
N ALA A 102 -9.65 7.56 -19.39
CA ALA A 102 -11.05 7.16 -19.26
C ALA A 102 -11.68 7.53 -17.90
N PHE A 103 -10.90 8.05 -16.95
CA PHE A 103 -11.38 8.43 -15.62
C PHE A 103 -10.74 9.72 -15.12
N VAL A 104 -11.34 10.33 -14.11
CA VAL A 104 -10.72 11.41 -13.32
C VAL A 104 -9.84 10.75 -12.25
N ALA A 105 -8.52 10.93 -12.33
CA ALA A 105 -7.56 10.36 -11.39
C ALA A 105 -7.34 11.31 -10.19
N VAL A 106 -7.65 10.85 -8.98
CA VAL A 106 -7.50 11.63 -7.74
C VAL A 106 -6.51 10.94 -6.82
N HIS A 107 -5.52 11.68 -6.32
CA HIS A 107 -4.55 11.19 -5.36
C HIS A 107 -4.74 11.89 -4.01
N ILE A 108 -4.78 11.11 -2.94
CA ILE A 108 -4.74 11.59 -1.56
C ILE A 108 -3.45 11.06 -0.92
N ASP A 109 -2.53 11.96 -0.58
CA ASP A 109 -1.45 11.64 0.34
C ASP A 109 -1.99 11.71 1.77
N GLY A 110 -2.02 10.57 2.46
CA GLY A 110 -2.50 10.44 3.83
C GLY A 110 -1.72 11.23 4.88
N ASP A 111 -0.56 11.77 4.48
CA ASP A 111 0.27 12.65 5.30
C ASP A 111 0.14 14.13 4.97
N ASN A 112 -0.78 14.52 4.08
CA ASN A 112 -1.15 15.91 3.92
C ASN A 112 -2.04 16.38 5.09
N PRO A 113 -1.95 17.66 5.51
CA PRO A 113 -2.85 18.22 6.52
C PRO A 113 -4.33 18.00 6.15
N GLY A 114 -5.14 17.61 7.13
CA GLY A 114 -6.57 17.33 6.93
C GLY A 114 -6.89 15.99 6.25
N ALA A 115 -5.93 15.32 5.61
CA ALA A 115 -6.19 14.12 4.83
C ALA A 115 -6.89 13.03 5.63
N GLN A 116 -6.60 12.85 6.92
CA GLN A 116 -7.24 11.81 7.74
C GLN A 116 -8.77 11.97 7.85
N ARG A 117 -9.33 13.18 7.70
CA ARG A 117 -10.79 13.39 7.63
C ARG A 117 -11.41 12.71 6.42
N LEU A 118 -10.73 12.77 5.27
CA LEU A 118 -11.16 12.06 4.06
C LEU A 118 -11.18 10.54 4.30
N GLY A 119 -10.44 10.03 5.27
CA GLY A 119 -10.28 8.60 5.53
C GLY A 119 -11.53 8.07 6.20
N ALA A 120 -12.08 8.86 7.11
CA ALA A 120 -13.39 8.62 7.71
C ALA A 120 -14.52 8.70 6.67
N ARG A 121 -14.42 9.63 5.69
CA ARG A 121 -15.39 9.80 4.59
C ARG A 121 -15.40 8.58 3.66
N PHE A 122 -14.24 8.18 3.16
CA PHE A 122 -14.10 7.09 2.19
C PHE A 122 -13.90 5.71 2.82
N LYS A 123 -13.94 5.61 4.16
CA LYS A 123 -13.68 4.37 4.90
C LYS A 123 -12.34 3.75 4.50
N VAL A 124 -11.29 4.55 4.64
CA VAL A 124 -9.90 4.17 4.32
C VAL A 124 -9.05 4.32 5.58
N ARG A 125 -8.43 3.21 6.02
CA ARG A 125 -7.51 3.20 7.17
C ARG A 125 -6.11 2.69 6.86
N GLY A 126 -5.97 1.97 5.75
CA GLY A 126 -4.73 1.35 5.30
C GLY A 126 -4.32 1.85 3.93
N TYR A 127 -3.02 1.78 3.65
CA TYR A 127 -2.44 2.15 2.36
C TYR A 127 -1.76 0.96 1.71
N PRO A 128 -1.75 0.88 0.36
CA PRO A 128 -2.54 1.71 -0.56
C PRO A 128 -4.03 1.34 -0.50
N THR A 129 -4.90 2.28 -0.86
CA THR A 129 -6.31 1.97 -1.18
C THR A 129 -6.66 2.61 -2.53
N MET A 130 -7.26 1.84 -3.43
CA MET A 130 -7.71 2.31 -4.74
C MET A 130 -9.21 2.05 -4.88
N ILE A 131 -9.99 3.10 -5.09
CA ILE A 131 -11.45 3.02 -5.18
C ILE A 131 -11.89 3.58 -6.52
N LEU A 132 -12.69 2.81 -7.26
CA LEU A 132 -13.34 3.26 -8.48
C LEU A 132 -14.78 3.67 -8.17
N PHE A 133 -15.10 4.93 -8.41
CA PHE A 133 -16.45 5.46 -8.33
C PHE A 133 -17.05 5.69 -9.71
N GLY A 134 -18.36 5.53 -9.82
CA GLY A 134 -19.14 5.97 -10.97
C GLY A 134 -19.13 7.50 -11.06
N ASN A 135 -19.54 8.01 -12.22
CA ASN A 135 -19.71 9.46 -12.40
C ASN A 135 -20.82 10.04 -11.50
N ASP A 136 -21.71 9.19 -10.97
CA ASP A 136 -22.76 9.52 -10.00
C ASP A 136 -22.26 9.53 -8.54
N GLY A 137 -21.00 9.15 -8.32
CA GLY A 137 -20.37 9.09 -7.01
C GLY A 137 -20.57 7.77 -6.25
N GLN A 138 -21.21 6.77 -6.85
CA GLN A 138 -21.38 5.45 -6.22
C GLN A 138 -20.08 4.63 -6.30
N GLU A 139 -19.71 3.93 -5.23
CA GLU A 139 -18.54 3.05 -5.22
C GLU A 139 -18.82 1.80 -6.08
N LEU A 140 -18.12 1.69 -7.21
CA LEU A 140 -18.24 0.55 -8.13
C LEU A 140 -17.43 -0.65 -7.63
N THR A 141 -16.19 -0.42 -7.21
CA THR A 141 -15.29 -1.45 -6.68
C THR A 141 -14.08 -0.84 -5.98
N ARG A 142 -13.41 -1.64 -5.14
CA ARG A 142 -12.07 -1.39 -4.62
C ARG A 142 -11.08 -2.31 -5.31
N LEU A 143 -10.03 -1.74 -5.88
CA LEU A 143 -9.02 -2.48 -6.62
C LEU A 143 -7.98 -3.08 -5.66
N PRO A 144 -7.56 -4.34 -5.87
CA PRO A 144 -6.59 -5.02 -5.01
C PRO A 144 -5.16 -4.57 -5.39
N GLY A 145 -4.53 -3.74 -4.56
CA GLY A 145 -3.19 -3.21 -4.84
C GLY A 145 -2.05 -4.23 -4.70
N GLU A 146 -2.34 -5.38 -4.12
CA GLU A 146 -1.44 -6.51 -3.88
C GLU A 146 -1.39 -7.52 -5.04
N VAL A 147 -2.29 -7.38 -6.00
CA VAL A 147 -2.42 -8.25 -7.17
C VAL A 147 -1.44 -7.78 -8.27
N ASP A 148 -1.04 -8.69 -9.17
CA ASP A 148 -0.15 -8.32 -10.27
C ASP A 148 -0.76 -7.23 -11.16
N ALA A 149 0.10 -6.36 -11.70
CA ALA A 149 -0.36 -5.17 -12.42
C ALA A 149 -1.31 -5.48 -13.61
N PRO A 150 -1.08 -6.54 -14.43
CA PRO A 150 -2.02 -6.95 -15.46
C PRO A 150 -3.41 -7.31 -14.94
N GLN A 151 -3.52 -8.04 -13.82
CA GLN A 151 -4.81 -8.38 -13.23
C GLN A 151 -5.51 -7.14 -12.64
N VAL A 152 -4.77 -6.21 -12.00
CA VAL A 152 -5.35 -4.94 -11.52
C VAL A 152 -5.93 -4.13 -12.68
N LEU A 153 -5.21 -4.03 -13.80
CA LEU A 153 -5.69 -3.39 -15.02
C LEU A 153 -6.97 -4.06 -15.54
N ARG A 154 -7.01 -5.40 -15.55
CA ARG A 154 -8.20 -6.13 -15.95
C ARG A 154 -9.41 -5.79 -15.07
N VAL A 155 -9.25 -5.79 -13.76
CA VAL A 155 -10.32 -5.45 -12.80
C VAL A 155 -10.77 -3.99 -12.98
N LEU A 156 -9.84 -3.06 -13.20
CA LEU A 156 -10.15 -1.67 -13.53
C LEU A 156 -10.96 -1.57 -14.83
N GLN A 157 -10.56 -2.29 -15.90
CA GLN A 157 -11.31 -2.33 -17.16
C GLN A 157 -12.74 -2.84 -16.98
N LEU A 158 -12.92 -3.89 -16.17
CA LEU A 158 -14.26 -4.42 -15.85
C LEU A 158 -15.13 -3.37 -15.13
N GLY A 159 -14.55 -2.61 -14.19
CA GLY A 159 -15.25 -1.53 -13.52
C GLY A 159 -15.63 -0.38 -14.46
N LEU A 160 -14.71 0.02 -15.36
CA LEU A 160 -14.95 1.07 -16.36
C LEU A 160 -16.00 0.69 -17.41
N ALA A 161 -16.15 -0.60 -17.71
CA ALA A 161 -17.10 -1.12 -18.70
C ALA A 161 -18.57 -1.14 -18.24
N GLY A 162 -18.97 -0.24 -17.33
CA GLY A 162 -20.33 -0.12 -16.82
C GLY A 162 -20.61 -0.96 -15.57
N GLY A 163 -19.62 -1.10 -14.68
CA GLY A 163 -19.80 -1.80 -13.41
C GLY A 163 -20.95 -1.23 -12.58
N ARG A 164 -21.74 -2.10 -11.93
CA ARG A 164 -22.74 -1.70 -10.93
C ARG A 164 -22.07 -1.46 -9.57
N PRO A 165 -22.67 -0.66 -8.67
CA PRO A 165 -22.14 -0.49 -7.32
C PRO A 165 -21.94 -1.83 -6.61
N VAL A 166 -20.78 -2.03 -5.98
CA VAL A 166 -20.41 -3.33 -5.37
C VAL A 166 -21.43 -3.78 -4.32
N LYS A 167 -22.02 -2.83 -3.58
CA LYS A 167 -23.11 -3.11 -2.62
C LYS A 167 -24.31 -3.77 -3.28
N THR A 168 -24.70 -3.30 -4.46
CA THR A 168 -25.82 -3.86 -5.24
C THR A 168 -25.47 -5.23 -5.78
N VAL A 169 -24.26 -5.39 -6.34
CA VAL A 169 -23.79 -6.68 -6.87
C VAL A 169 -23.74 -7.74 -5.77
N LEU A 170 -23.23 -7.39 -4.59
CA LEU A 170 -23.17 -8.29 -3.45
C LEU A 170 -24.58 -8.66 -2.95
N ALA A 171 -25.48 -7.69 -2.83
CA ALA A 171 -26.86 -7.95 -2.42
C ALA A 171 -27.58 -8.91 -3.39
N ASP A 172 -27.38 -8.73 -4.69
CA ASP A 172 -27.92 -9.63 -5.72
C ASP A 172 -27.35 -11.04 -5.59
N ALA A 173 -26.03 -11.17 -5.36
CA ALA A 173 -25.38 -12.46 -5.17
C ALA A 173 -25.93 -13.19 -3.92
N GLN A 174 -26.10 -12.46 -2.81
CA GLN A 174 -26.66 -13.02 -1.57
C GLN A 174 -28.13 -13.41 -1.71
N ALA A 175 -28.88 -12.70 -2.56
CA ALA A 175 -30.27 -13.03 -2.88
C ALA A 175 -30.41 -14.16 -3.92
N GLY A 176 -29.31 -14.74 -4.40
CA GLY A 176 -29.32 -15.80 -5.42
C GLY A 176 -29.75 -15.31 -6.81
N ARG A 177 -29.69 -14.00 -7.08
CA ARG A 177 -29.97 -13.45 -8.41
C ARG A 177 -28.84 -13.78 -9.37
N LYS A 178 -29.14 -13.78 -10.66
CA LYS A 178 -28.14 -14.04 -11.70
C LYS A 178 -27.18 -12.86 -11.82
N LEU A 179 -25.89 -13.13 -11.70
CA LEU A 179 -24.80 -12.20 -11.98
C LEU A 179 -24.11 -12.60 -13.29
N SER A 180 -23.52 -11.61 -13.95
CA SER A 180 -22.60 -11.81 -15.07
C SER A 180 -21.23 -12.31 -14.59
N ALA A 181 -20.45 -12.91 -15.49
CA ALA A 181 -19.08 -13.32 -15.19
C ALA A 181 -18.19 -12.15 -14.74
N ASN A 182 -18.39 -10.95 -15.29
CA ASN A 182 -17.64 -9.75 -14.89
C ASN A 182 -17.96 -9.32 -13.46
N GLU A 183 -19.22 -9.42 -13.04
CA GLU A 183 -19.63 -9.10 -11.67
C GLU A 183 -19.07 -10.10 -10.66
N TRP A 184 -19.08 -11.39 -11.00
CA TRP A 184 -18.40 -12.41 -10.20
C TRP A 184 -16.91 -12.12 -10.08
N LYS A 185 -16.25 -11.79 -11.19
CA LYS A 185 -14.82 -11.44 -11.18
C LYS A 185 -14.54 -10.19 -10.34
N LEU A 186 -15.39 -9.16 -10.40
CA LEU A 186 -15.28 -7.99 -9.52
C LEU A 186 -15.42 -8.36 -8.05
N LEU A 187 -16.34 -9.25 -7.67
CA LEU A 187 -16.45 -9.76 -6.29
C LEU A 187 -15.23 -10.57 -5.85
N GLY A 188 -14.69 -11.42 -6.75
CA GLY A 188 -13.50 -12.23 -6.47
C GLY A 188 -12.24 -11.40 -6.24
N PHE A 189 -12.10 -10.30 -6.97
CA PHE A 189 -10.95 -9.38 -6.89
C PHE A 189 -11.19 -8.16 -6.02
N TYR A 190 -12.35 -8.02 -5.40
CA TYR A 190 -12.62 -6.91 -4.49
C TYR A 190 -11.60 -6.89 -3.33
N SER A 191 -11.10 -5.72 -2.96
CA SER A 191 -10.18 -5.56 -1.83
C SER A 191 -10.93 -5.63 -0.49
N TRP A 192 -11.40 -6.84 -0.15
CA TRP A 192 -12.16 -7.13 1.08
C TRP A 192 -11.43 -6.73 2.36
N GLU A 193 -10.10 -6.75 2.33
CA GLU A 193 -9.21 -6.45 3.43
C GLU A 193 -9.12 -4.95 3.72
N THR A 194 -9.30 -4.10 2.70
CA THR A 194 -9.23 -2.64 2.81
C THR A 194 -10.59 -1.95 2.79
N ASP A 195 -11.69 -2.71 2.70
CA ASP A 195 -13.06 -2.18 2.71
C ASP A 195 -13.54 -1.66 4.07
N GLU A 196 -12.79 -1.86 5.15
CA GLU A 196 -13.16 -1.34 6.48
C GLU A 196 -14.57 -1.75 6.94
N GLN A 197 -14.95 -2.98 6.60
CA GLN A 197 -16.23 -3.61 7.00
C GLN A 197 -17.48 -2.92 6.44
N GLN A 198 -17.38 -2.17 5.33
CA GLN A 198 -18.57 -1.54 4.75
C GLN A 198 -19.54 -2.54 4.13
N LEU A 199 -19.03 -3.61 3.52
CA LEU A 199 -19.86 -4.65 2.93
C LEU A 199 -20.22 -5.73 3.94
N VAL A 200 -19.28 -6.11 4.79
CA VAL A 200 -19.45 -7.21 5.75
C VAL A 200 -18.53 -7.03 6.96
N PRO A 201 -19.01 -7.32 8.19
CA PRO A 201 -18.13 -7.39 9.36
C PRO A 201 -16.99 -8.38 9.16
N ALA A 202 -15.80 -8.06 9.67
CA ALA A 202 -14.59 -8.87 9.49
C ALA A 202 -14.78 -10.34 9.90
N ALA A 203 -15.50 -10.58 11.01
CA ALA A 203 -15.80 -11.90 11.54
C ALA A 203 -16.76 -12.73 10.66
N GLN A 204 -17.59 -12.07 9.83
CA GLN A 204 -18.56 -12.75 8.94
C GLN A 204 -18.01 -12.99 7.53
N ARG A 205 -16.91 -12.30 7.18
CA ARG A 205 -16.27 -12.35 5.87
C ARG A 205 -15.88 -13.76 5.41
N PRO A 206 -15.30 -14.66 6.23
CA PRO A 206 -14.93 -16.00 5.76
C PRO A 206 -16.14 -16.79 5.26
N ALA A 207 -17.23 -16.77 6.04
CA ALA A 207 -18.46 -17.46 5.68
C ALA A 207 -19.14 -16.84 4.46
N LEU A 208 -19.11 -15.51 4.31
CA LEU A 208 -19.62 -14.85 3.12
C LEU A 208 -18.84 -15.27 1.87
N LEU A 209 -17.51 -15.18 1.90
CA LEU A 209 -16.64 -15.51 0.78
C LEU A 209 -16.81 -16.98 0.35
N ALA A 210 -16.93 -17.90 1.30
CA ALA A 210 -17.21 -19.31 0.99
C ALA A 210 -18.57 -19.51 0.31
N ARG A 211 -19.63 -18.78 0.74
CA ARG A 211 -20.94 -18.83 0.06
C ARG A 211 -20.87 -18.25 -1.35
N LEU A 212 -20.16 -17.13 -1.54
CA LEU A 212 -19.95 -16.55 -2.86
C LEU A 212 -19.18 -17.51 -3.77
N ALA A 213 -18.16 -18.19 -3.23
CA ALA A 213 -17.38 -19.20 -3.96
C ALA A 213 -18.24 -20.42 -4.35
N ALA A 214 -19.20 -20.82 -3.53
CA ALA A 214 -20.16 -21.86 -3.88
C ALA A 214 -21.14 -21.37 -4.97
N ALA A 215 -21.62 -20.14 -4.87
CA ALA A 215 -22.55 -19.53 -5.82
C ALA A 215 -21.92 -19.21 -7.19
N SER A 216 -20.61 -19.00 -7.26
CA SER A 216 -19.88 -18.73 -8.51
C SER A 216 -19.51 -19.99 -9.30
N GLN A 217 -19.82 -21.20 -8.79
CA GLN A 217 -19.50 -22.44 -9.48
C GLN A 217 -20.12 -22.49 -10.88
N GLY A 218 -19.32 -22.90 -11.87
CA GLY A 218 -19.75 -22.97 -13.27
C GLY A 218 -19.75 -21.63 -14.02
N VAL A 219 -19.39 -20.52 -13.36
CA VAL A 219 -19.19 -19.22 -14.03
C VAL A 219 -17.79 -19.15 -14.62
N ASP A 220 -16.77 -19.11 -13.76
CA ASP A 220 -15.37 -19.21 -14.12
C ASP A 220 -14.55 -19.78 -12.94
N GLU A 221 -13.58 -20.64 -13.26
CA GLU A 221 -12.81 -21.38 -12.24
C GLU A 221 -11.85 -20.47 -11.47
N GLU A 222 -11.30 -19.44 -12.11
CA GLU A 222 -10.37 -18.47 -11.49
C GLU A 222 -11.05 -17.71 -10.35
N THR A 223 -12.23 -17.14 -10.60
CA THR A 223 -13.00 -16.40 -9.59
C THR A 223 -13.46 -17.31 -8.47
N THR A 224 -13.97 -18.50 -8.82
CA THR A 224 -14.40 -19.49 -7.83
C THR A 224 -13.24 -19.89 -6.91
N THR A 225 -12.08 -20.18 -7.50
CA THR A 225 -10.86 -20.52 -6.74
C THR A 225 -10.42 -19.35 -5.87
N ARG A 226 -10.40 -18.13 -6.41
CA ARG A 226 -10.01 -16.92 -5.68
C ARG A 226 -10.89 -16.68 -4.45
N LEU A 227 -12.22 -16.80 -4.60
CA LEU A 227 -13.16 -16.64 -3.50
C LEU A 227 -12.96 -17.71 -2.41
N TRP A 228 -12.70 -18.97 -2.79
CA TRP A 228 -12.37 -20.03 -1.83
C TRP A 228 -11.06 -19.77 -1.10
N LEU A 229 -10.01 -19.36 -1.81
CA LEU A 229 -8.71 -19.06 -1.20
C LEU A 229 -8.80 -17.85 -0.25
N LYS A 230 -9.53 -16.78 -0.64
CA LYS A 230 -9.79 -15.63 0.23
C LYS A 230 -10.64 -16.01 1.45
N ALA A 231 -11.60 -16.93 1.31
CA ALA A 231 -12.37 -17.45 2.45
C ALA A 231 -11.47 -18.19 3.47
N LEU A 232 -10.54 -19.01 2.97
CA LEU A 232 -9.55 -19.70 3.79
C LEU A 232 -8.60 -18.70 4.46
N ALA A 233 -8.05 -17.74 3.71
CA ALA A 233 -7.16 -16.70 4.21
C ALA A 233 -7.82 -15.83 5.30
N ALA A 234 -9.11 -15.52 5.17
CA ALA A 234 -9.85 -14.73 6.14
C ALA A 234 -10.17 -15.51 7.44
N THR A 235 -9.90 -16.82 7.49
CA THR A 235 -10.22 -17.67 8.65
C THR A 235 -9.15 -17.53 9.73
N GLU A 236 -9.34 -16.59 10.65
CA GLU A 236 -8.47 -16.44 11.81
C GLU A 236 -8.41 -17.75 12.64
N GLY A 237 -7.21 -18.29 12.83
CA GLY A 237 -6.97 -19.42 13.74
C GLY A 237 -7.71 -20.72 13.40
N GLY A 238 -8.19 -20.90 12.16
CA GLY A 238 -8.85 -22.12 11.69
C GLY A 238 -10.32 -22.30 12.09
N GLY A 239 -11.01 -21.27 12.61
CA GLY A 239 -12.32 -21.43 13.26
C GLY A 239 -13.59 -21.17 12.42
N ALA A 240 -13.53 -20.31 11.39
CA ALA A 240 -14.74 -19.84 10.69
C ALA A 240 -15.19 -20.74 9.52
N LEU A 241 -14.26 -21.48 8.90
CA LEU A 241 -14.53 -22.39 7.79
C LEU A 241 -13.95 -23.76 8.13
N LYS A 242 -14.79 -24.77 8.37
CA LYS A 242 -14.31 -26.15 8.52
C LYS A 242 -13.88 -26.67 7.15
N ALA A 243 -12.58 -26.65 6.89
CA ALA A 243 -12.02 -27.26 5.69
C ALA A 243 -12.25 -28.77 5.71
N ASP A 244 -12.91 -29.28 4.67
CA ASP A 244 -13.08 -30.71 4.45
C ASP A 244 -12.03 -31.24 3.45
N ALA A 245 -12.07 -32.55 3.20
CA ALA A 245 -11.15 -33.20 2.26
C ALA A 245 -11.30 -32.67 0.83
N ALA A 246 -12.50 -32.22 0.44
CA ALA A 246 -12.76 -31.71 -0.90
C ALA A 246 -12.10 -30.34 -1.10
N LEU A 247 -12.23 -29.44 -0.12
CA LEU A 247 -11.58 -28.12 -0.16
C LEU A 247 -10.06 -28.25 -0.14
N ARG A 248 -9.52 -29.18 0.66
CA ARG A 248 -8.08 -29.48 0.64
C ARG A 248 -7.63 -29.98 -0.73
N SER A 249 -8.32 -30.98 -1.28
CA SER A 249 -8.02 -31.52 -2.61
C SER A 249 -8.06 -30.43 -3.69
N ARG A 250 -9.02 -29.50 -3.61
CA ARG A 250 -9.12 -28.36 -4.53
C ARG A 250 -7.88 -27.45 -4.44
N VAL A 251 -7.45 -27.07 -3.23
CA VAL A 251 -6.26 -26.23 -3.06
C VAL A 251 -4.99 -26.96 -3.54
N GLU A 252 -4.89 -28.25 -3.28
CA GLU A 252 -3.76 -29.05 -3.76
C GLU A 252 -3.69 -29.14 -5.29
N GLN A 253 -4.84 -29.26 -5.97
CA GLN A 253 -4.91 -29.20 -7.43
C GLN A 253 -4.46 -27.84 -7.97
N VAL A 254 -4.90 -26.75 -7.34
CA VAL A 254 -4.46 -25.38 -7.70
C VAL A 254 -2.96 -25.23 -7.54
N LEU A 255 -2.36 -25.72 -6.46
CA LEU A 255 -0.91 -25.67 -6.23
C LEU A 255 -0.12 -26.52 -7.24
N ALA A 256 -0.69 -27.64 -7.68
CA ALA A 256 -0.06 -28.54 -8.65
C ALA A 256 -0.01 -27.91 -10.05
N ASP A 257 -1.08 -27.22 -10.47
CA ASP A 257 -1.19 -26.55 -11.77
C ASP A 257 -0.44 -25.19 -11.77
N PRO A 258 0.63 -25.03 -12.56
CA PRO A 258 1.39 -23.79 -12.60
C PRO A 258 0.58 -22.56 -13.03
N ALA A 259 -0.35 -22.71 -13.98
CA ALA A 259 -1.14 -21.59 -14.49
C ALA A 259 -2.23 -21.18 -13.48
N ALA A 260 -2.91 -22.16 -12.89
CA ALA A 260 -3.91 -21.91 -11.85
C ALA A 260 -3.27 -21.28 -10.61
N ALA A 261 -2.13 -21.80 -10.15
CA ALA A 261 -1.38 -21.23 -9.04
C ALA A 261 -0.96 -19.78 -9.34
N ARG A 262 -0.42 -19.52 -10.54
CA ARG A 262 0.06 -18.19 -10.93
C ARG A 262 -1.05 -17.14 -11.00
N ALA A 263 -2.26 -17.54 -11.36
CA ALA A 263 -3.45 -16.67 -11.37
C ALA A 263 -3.93 -16.27 -9.96
N GLN A 264 -3.48 -16.99 -8.92
CA GLN A 264 -3.82 -16.78 -7.50
C GLN A 264 -2.59 -16.41 -6.66
N MET A 265 -1.50 -15.99 -7.32
CA MET A 265 -0.18 -15.84 -6.73
C MET A 265 -0.17 -14.87 -5.53
N ASP A 266 -0.92 -13.77 -5.62
CA ASP A 266 -1.10 -12.80 -4.52
C ASP A 266 -1.70 -13.45 -3.27
N VAL A 267 -2.79 -14.21 -3.42
CA VAL A 267 -3.47 -14.84 -2.28
C VAL A 267 -2.58 -15.92 -1.66
N LEU A 268 -1.92 -16.74 -2.49
CA LEU A 268 -1.04 -17.82 -2.05
C LEU A 268 0.24 -17.31 -1.37
N SER A 269 0.80 -16.20 -1.85
CA SER A 269 2.04 -15.62 -1.30
C SER A 269 1.77 -14.74 -0.07
N ASN A 270 0.61 -14.09 0.01
CA ASN A 270 0.29 -13.19 1.13
C ASN A 270 -0.32 -13.92 2.31
N ASN A 271 -0.98 -15.07 2.10
CA ASN A 271 -1.77 -15.75 3.12
C ASN A 271 -1.50 -17.26 3.22
N GLY A 272 -0.35 -17.72 2.72
CA GLY A 272 -0.04 -19.16 2.65
C GLY A 272 -0.08 -19.85 4.01
N ASP A 273 0.41 -19.20 5.06
CA ASP A 273 0.38 -19.73 6.43
C ASP A 273 -1.05 -19.84 7.00
N ASP A 274 -1.89 -18.82 6.79
CA ASP A 274 -3.30 -18.85 7.21
C ASP A 274 -4.09 -19.92 6.45
N ILE A 275 -3.89 -20.04 5.14
CA ILE A 275 -4.53 -21.07 4.32
C ILE A 275 -4.10 -22.48 4.79
N VAL A 276 -2.81 -22.69 5.05
CA VAL A 276 -2.32 -23.98 5.56
C VAL A 276 -2.90 -24.28 6.93
N ARG A 277 -2.98 -23.30 7.85
CA ARG A 277 -3.60 -23.50 9.17
C ARG A 277 -5.09 -23.81 9.07
N ALA A 278 -5.81 -23.19 8.14
CA ALA A 278 -7.22 -23.47 7.91
C ALA A 278 -7.44 -24.89 7.36
N LEU A 279 -6.58 -25.36 6.45
CA LEU A 279 -6.69 -26.69 5.83
C LEU A 279 -6.11 -27.83 6.68
N ALA A 280 -5.10 -27.55 7.51
CA ALA A 280 -4.41 -28.51 8.36
C ALA A 280 -4.12 -27.86 9.73
N PRO A 281 -5.12 -27.80 10.65
CA PRO A 281 -5.05 -27.04 11.90
C PRO A 281 -4.17 -27.67 12.99
N ALA A 282 -3.84 -28.96 12.87
CA ALA A 282 -2.85 -29.63 13.72
C ALA A 282 -1.47 -29.67 13.05
N ALA A 283 -0.40 -29.53 13.84
CA ALA A 283 0.94 -29.82 13.37
C ALA A 283 1.09 -31.33 13.11
N GLY A 284 1.83 -31.71 12.06
CA GLY A 284 2.04 -33.12 11.72
C GLY A 284 2.26 -33.37 10.23
N PRO A 285 2.28 -34.65 9.81
CA PRO A 285 2.60 -35.04 8.44
C PRO A 285 1.69 -34.43 7.38
N GLU A 286 0.39 -34.28 7.66
CA GLU A 286 -0.58 -33.68 6.73
C GLU A 286 -0.26 -32.20 6.46
N ARG A 287 0.00 -31.41 7.52
CA ARG A 287 0.44 -30.02 7.39
C ARG A 287 1.76 -29.92 6.64
N GLN A 288 2.73 -30.78 6.98
CA GLN A 288 4.05 -30.77 6.32
C GLN A 288 3.95 -31.10 4.83
N ALA A 289 3.09 -32.04 4.44
CA ALA A 289 2.84 -32.37 3.05
C ALA A 289 2.22 -31.18 2.29
N LEU A 290 1.28 -30.47 2.91
CA LEU A 290 0.68 -29.27 2.30
C LEU A 290 1.69 -28.12 2.19
N VAL A 291 2.51 -27.89 3.23
CA VAL A 291 3.61 -26.91 3.20
C VAL A 291 4.59 -27.21 2.05
N ALA A 292 4.92 -28.48 1.81
CA ALA A 292 5.79 -28.87 0.70
C ALA A 292 5.18 -28.53 -0.68
N LYS A 293 3.87 -28.73 -0.84
CA LYS A 293 3.14 -28.34 -2.08
C LYS A 293 3.14 -26.82 -2.28
N PHE A 294 2.95 -26.05 -1.21
CA PHE A 294 3.08 -24.59 -1.24
C PHE A 294 4.50 -24.15 -1.63
N ASP A 295 5.54 -24.73 -1.03
CA ASP A 295 6.94 -24.38 -1.33
C ASP A 295 7.26 -24.60 -2.82
N VAL A 296 6.73 -25.66 -3.44
CA VAL A 296 6.87 -25.89 -4.89
C VAL A 296 6.24 -24.77 -5.72
N ALA A 297 5.01 -24.35 -5.38
CA ALA A 297 4.34 -23.25 -6.09
C ALA A 297 5.08 -21.91 -5.88
N LEU A 298 5.46 -21.59 -4.64
CA LEU A 298 6.15 -20.35 -4.30
C LEU A 298 7.53 -20.24 -4.94
N LYS A 299 8.27 -21.35 -5.09
CA LYS A 299 9.53 -21.39 -5.87
C LYS A 299 9.33 -21.01 -7.33
N ARG A 300 8.21 -21.41 -7.94
CA ARG A 300 7.88 -21.01 -9.32
C ARG A 300 7.65 -19.51 -9.42
N PHE A 301 6.93 -18.93 -8.44
CA PHE A 301 6.70 -17.48 -8.40
C PHE A 301 7.99 -16.70 -8.19
N GLU A 302 8.86 -17.17 -7.29
CA GLU A 302 10.18 -16.57 -7.07
C GLU A 302 11.06 -16.58 -8.32
N ALA A 303 10.98 -17.64 -9.13
CA ALA A 303 11.75 -17.77 -10.37
C ALA A 303 11.13 -17.03 -11.58
N ASP A 304 9.86 -16.63 -11.50
CA ASP A 304 9.13 -16.00 -12.60
C ASP A 304 9.61 -14.56 -12.83
N ALA A 305 10.39 -14.36 -13.89
CA ALA A 305 10.94 -13.05 -14.25
C ALA A 305 9.89 -12.04 -14.75
N SER A 306 8.65 -12.46 -15.03
CA SER A 306 7.55 -11.55 -15.36
C SER A 306 6.99 -10.82 -14.13
N LEU A 307 7.23 -11.37 -12.93
CA LEU A 307 6.83 -10.78 -11.66
C LEU A 307 7.81 -9.68 -11.22
N SER A 308 7.29 -8.71 -10.47
CA SER A 308 8.13 -7.66 -9.91
C SER A 308 9.15 -8.25 -8.92
N ARG A 309 10.23 -7.52 -8.62
CA ARG A 309 11.17 -7.95 -7.56
C ARG A 309 10.48 -8.07 -6.20
N ALA A 310 9.51 -7.20 -5.93
CA ALA A 310 8.73 -7.24 -4.69
C ALA A 310 7.86 -8.51 -4.61
N ASP A 311 7.19 -8.90 -5.69
CA ASP A 311 6.34 -10.11 -5.71
C ASP A 311 7.17 -11.40 -5.56
N ARG A 312 8.32 -11.47 -6.23
CA ARG A 312 9.27 -12.58 -6.05
C ARG A 312 9.81 -12.66 -4.62
N LEU A 313 10.12 -11.51 -4.03
CA LEU A 313 10.58 -11.43 -2.65
C LEU A 313 9.48 -11.80 -1.65
N GLN A 314 8.23 -11.41 -1.93
CA GLN A 314 7.07 -11.82 -1.13
C GLN A 314 6.85 -13.34 -1.19
N SER A 315 7.09 -13.96 -2.34
CA SER A 315 7.06 -15.43 -2.48
C SER A 315 8.11 -16.11 -1.57
N LEU A 316 9.32 -15.54 -1.50
CA LEU A 316 10.37 -16.03 -0.61
C LEU A 316 10.06 -15.79 0.88
N ILE A 317 9.43 -14.65 1.22
CA ILE A 317 8.88 -14.41 2.56
C ILE A 317 7.88 -15.50 2.94
N ALA A 318 6.93 -15.82 2.06
CA ALA A 318 5.93 -16.86 2.30
C ALA A 318 6.58 -18.23 2.58
N ARG A 319 7.64 -18.59 1.83
CA ARG A 319 8.41 -19.82 2.06
C ARG A 319 9.05 -19.85 3.45
N VAL A 320 9.61 -18.72 3.91
CA VAL A 320 10.16 -18.60 5.27
C VAL A 320 9.06 -18.71 6.32
N GLU A 321 7.91 -18.06 6.14
CA GLU A 321 6.80 -18.14 7.09
C GLU A 321 6.25 -19.57 7.20
N LEU A 322 6.10 -20.28 6.07
CA LEU A 322 5.67 -21.68 6.05
C LEU A 322 6.70 -22.62 6.71
N ALA A 323 7.99 -22.40 6.49
CA ALA A 323 9.04 -23.16 7.18
C ALA A 323 9.06 -22.92 8.71
N ARG A 324 8.48 -21.82 9.17
CA ARG A 324 8.35 -21.45 10.58
C ARG A 324 6.99 -21.76 11.18
N LEU A 325 6.07 -22.32 10.40
CA LEU A 325 4.66 -22.40 10.75
C LEU A 325 4.38 -23.07 12.10
N ASP A 326 5.16 -24.08 12.45
CA ASP A 326 5.04 -24.86 13.69
C ASP A 326 5.94 -24.35 14.83
N GLN A 327 6.68 -23.25 14.60
CA GLN A 327 7.56 -22.63 15.57
C GLN A 327 6.85 -21.45 16.26
N SER A 328 7.41 -20.96 17.38
CA SER A 328 6.86 -19.78 18.05
C SER A 328 6.87 -18.56 17.12
N LYS A 329 5.77 -17.79 17.12
CA LYS A 329 5.68 -16.52 16.38
C LYS A 329 6.73 -15.49 16.84
N THR A 330 7.23 -15.62 18.07
CA THR A 330 8.25 -14.75 18.67
C THR A 330 9.66 -15.34 18.61
N GLU A 331 9.84 -16.52 17.99
CA GLU A 331 11.16 -17.13 17.82
C GLU A 331 12.09 -16.20 17.02
N LEU A 332 13.23 -15.84 17.61
CA LEU A 332 14.22 -14.96 17.00
C LEU A 332 15.22 -15.74 16.15
N THR A 333 15.43 -17.01 16.46
CA THR A 333 16.37 -17.90 15.77
C THR A 333 15.64 -19.13 15.24
N PRO A 334 14.74 -18.95 14.25
CA PRO A 334 13.95 -20.06 13.74
C PRO A 334 14.85 -21.11 13.09
N LYS A 335 14.50 -22.38 13.29
CA LYS A 335 15.14 -23.51 12.60
C LYS A 335 14.63 -23.54 11.16
N LEU A 336 15.49 -23.20 10.22
CA LEU A 336 15.17 -23.16 8.79
C LEU A 336 16.09 -24.09 7.99
N PRO A 337 15.63 -24.66 6.86
CA PRO A 337 16.49 -25.42 5.96
C PRO A 337 17.68 -24.57 5.48
N ALA A 338 18.89 -25.13 5.52
CA ALA A 338 20.11 -24.43 5.10
C ALA A 338 20.04 -23.89 3.65
N PRO A 339 19.46 -24.60 2.66
CA PRO A 339 19.28 -24.05 1.31
C PRO A 339 18.39 -22.80 1.28
N LEU A 340 17.31 -22.79 2.08
CA LEU A 340 16.41 -21.63 2.17
C LEU A 340 17.12 -20.42 2.80
N LEU A 341 17.93 -20.64 3.83
CA LEU A 341 18.75 -19.58 4.43
C LEU A 341 19.77 -18.98 3.43
N ALA A 342 20.40 -19.82 2.62
CA ALA A 342 21.33 -19.36 1.59
C ALA A 342 20.62 -18.53 0.52
N GLU A 343 19.42 -18.96 0.10
CA GLU A 343 18.57 -18.26 -0.86
C GLU A 343 18.12 -16.89 -0.34
N VAL A 344 17.69 -16.80 0.94
CA VAL A 344 17.36 -15.54 1.61
C VAL A 344 18.52 -14.54 1.54
N LYS A 345 19.73 -14.96 1.90
CA LYS A 345 20.92 -14.10 1.85
C LYS A 345 21.24 -13.64 0.43
N ALA A 346 21.20 -14.57 -0.53
CA ALA A 346 21.49 -14.28 -1.93
C ALA A 346 20.48 -13.29 -2.51
N HIS A 347 19.18 -13.48 -2.25
CA HIS A 347 18.13 -12.59 -2.74
C HIS A 347 18.25 -11.19 -2.12
N ALA A 348 18.46 -11.08 -0.81
CA ALA A 348 18.62 -9.78 -0.15
C ALA A 348 19.83 -8.99 -0.68
N ALA A 349 20.97 -9.66 -0.87
CA ALA A 349 22.16 -9.03 -1.44
C ALA A 349 21.97 -8.62 -2.91
N LYS A 350 21.28 -9.47 -3.70
CA LYS A 350 20.98 -9.19 -5.10
C LYS A 350 20.10 -7.95 -5.26
N VAL A 351 19.01 -7.85 -4.51
CA VAL A 351 18.10 -6.70 -4.63
C VAL A 351 18.72 -5.40 -4.15
N ASP A 352 19.56 -5.44 -3.11
CA ASP A 352 20.28 -4.24 -2.65
C ASP A 352 21.20 -3.66 -3.74
N LYS A 353 21.84 -4.55 -4.50
CA LYS A 353 22.75 -4.22 -5.60
C LYS A 353 22.02 -3.76 -6.86
N GLU A 354 20.93 -4.41 -7.23
CA GLU A 354 20.28 -4.23 -8.54
C GLU A 354 19.26 -3.08 -8.58
N VAL A 355 18.62 -2.74 -7.46
CA VAL A 355 17.53 -1.76 -7.45
C VAL A 355 18.08 -0.33 -7.38
N THR A 356 17.85 0.41 -8.47
CA THR A 356 18.28 1.80 -8.64
C THR A 356 17.13 2.82 -8.56
N ASP A 357 15.90 2.42 -8.90
CA ASP A 357 14.72 3.29 -8.76
C ASP A 357 14.40 3.56 -7.29
N GLY A 358 14.16 4.83 -6.93
CA GLY A 358 13.95 5.24 -5.54
C GLY A 358 12.67 4.69 -4.91
N TYR A 359 11.59 4.54 -5.69
CA TYR A 359 10.33 3.97 -5.20
C TYR A 359 10.45 2.46 -5.03
N GLU A 360 10.93 1.75 -6.05
CA GLU A 360 11.20 0.32 -5.97
C GLU A 360 12.15 0.01 -4.81
N ARG A 361 13.21 0.82 -4.62
CA ARG A 361 14.18 0.63 -3.53
C ARG A 361 13.52 0.73 -2.17
N GLN A 362 12.64 1.71 -1.95
CA GLN A 362 11.92 1.84 -0.67
C GLN A 362 11.08 0.61 -0.36
N ALA A 363 10.41 0.04 -1.37
CA ALA A 363 9.60 -1.17 -1.23
C ALA A 363 10.47 -2.40 -0.95
N VAL A 364 11.43 -2.67 -1.84
CA VAL A 364 12.20 -3.91 -1.86
C VAL A 364 13.20 -4.01 -0.70
N ILE A 365 13.87 -2.93 -0.33
CA ILE A 365 14.81 -2.94 0.83
C ILE A 365 14.05 -3.21 2.13
N THR A 366 12.87 -2.62 2.28
CA THR A 366 12.03 -2.88 3.45
C THR A 366 11.66 -4.35 3.56
N SER A 367 11.17 -4.94 2.47
CA SER A 367 10.78 -6.35 2.43
C SER A 367 11.99 -7.28 2.62
N ALA A 368 13.16 -6.93 2.08
CA ALA A 368 14.37 -7.74 2.20
C ALA A 368 14.91 -7.73 3.64
N ALA A 369 14.90 -6.56 4.29
CA ALA A 369 15.25 -6.45 5.70
C ALA A 369 14.26 -7.23 6.59
N PHE A 370 12.96 -7.15 6.29
CA PHE A 370 11.95 -7.95 6.98
C PHE A 370 12.22 -9.45 6.81
N LEU A 371 12.44 -9.92 5.58
CA LEU A 371 12.78 -11.31 5.26
C LEU A 371 13.99 -11.80 6.06
N LEU A 372 15.09 -11.03 6.08
CA LEU A 372 16.30 -11.36 6.84
C LEU A 372 15.97 -11.54 8.34
N GLY A 373 15.23 -10.61 8.94
CA GLY A 373 14.79 -10.73 10.34
C GLY A 373 13.91 -11.95 10.58
N ARG A 374 12.97 -12.24 9.66
CA ARG A 374 12.13 -13.45 9.73
C ARG A 374 12.93 -14.74 9.52
N ALA A 375 14.10 -14.68 8.89
CA ALA A 375 15.01 -15.81 8.78
C ALA A 375 15.98 -15.95 9.97
N GLY A 376 15.88 -15.09 10.99
CA GLY A 376 16.82 -15.03 12.11
C GLY A 376 18.15 -14.34 11.80
N LEU A 377 18.28 -13.73 10.62
CA LEU A 377 19.47 -13.03 10.13
C LEU A 377 19.42 -11.55 10.52
N TRP A 378 19.27 -11.27 11.82
CA TRP A 378 19.03 -9.91 12.32
C TRP A 378 20.19 -8.94 12.07
N SER A 379 21.43 -9.42 12.15
CA SER A 379 22.61 -8.58 11.84
C SER A 379 22.61 -8.15 10.38
N ASP A 380 22.26 -9.05 9.46
CA ASP A 380 22.18 -8.76 8.03
C ASP A 380 21.04 -7.78 7.75
N SER A 381 19.89 -7.94 8.44
CA SER A 381 18.76 -7.01 8.38
C SER A 381 19.15 -5.60 8.81
N ASP A 382 19.81 -5.46 9.97
CA ASP A 382 20.25 -4.18 10.49
C ASP A 382 21.30 -3.53 9.58
N ALA A 383 22.25 -4.31 9.05
CA ALA A 383 23.26 -3.82 8.12
C ALA A 383 22.64 -3.26 6.84
N LEU A 384 21.69 -4.00 6.25
CA LEU A 384 20.97 -3.58 5.04
C LEU A 384 20.19 -2.28 5.24
N LEU A 385 19.46 -2.18 6.36
CA LEU A 385 18.69 -0.97 6.71
C LEU A 385 19.62 0.23 6.91
N LYS A 386 20.68 0.08 7.72
CA LYS A 386 21.66 1.15 8.01
C LYS A 386 22.33 1.65 6.73
N ALA A 387 22.77 0.74 5.86
CA ALA A 387 23.40 1.08 4.58
C ALA A 387 22.44 1.79 3.59
N SER A 388 21.13 1.62 3.77
CA SER A 388 20.11 2.19 2.91
C SER A 388 19.54 3.52 3.41
N LEU A 389 19.86 3.97 4.64
CA LEU A 389 19.32 5.22 5.20
C LEU A 389 19.59 6.43 4.30
N ALA A 390 20.82 6.61 3.82
CA ALA A 390 21.19 7.75 2.98
C ALA A 390 20.59 7.70 1.56
N LYS A 391 20.12 6.52 1.13
CA LYS A 391 19.55 6.29 -0.21
C LYS A 391 18.02 6.33 -0.21
N SER A 392 17.40 6.32 0.97
CA SER A 392 15.94 6.33 1.13
C SER A 392 15.41 7.76 1.10
N HIS A 393 14.33 7.99 0.37
CA HIS A 393 13.57 9.24 0.42
C HIS A 393 12.72 9.36 1.70
N SER A 394 12.58 8.28 2.47
CA SER A 394 11.81 8.22 3.72
C SER A 394 12.60 7.45 4.80
N PRO A 395 13.79 7.94 5.20
CA PRO A 395 14.71 7.20 6.07
C PRO A 395 14.13 6.90 7.46
N TYR A 396 13.21 7.73 7.95
CA TYR A 396 12.50 7.51 9.22
C TYR A 396 11.69 6.20 9.24
N TYR A 397 11.28 5.68 8.08
CA TYR A 397 10.64 4.37 7.99
C TYR A 397 11.65 3.25 8.31
N LEU A 398 12.84 3.31 7.72
CA LEU A 398 13.91 2.34 7.96
C LEU A 398 14.46 2.43 9.40
N MET A 399 14.52 3.64 9.97
CA MET A 399 14.87 3.85 11.38
C MET A 399 13.86 3.20 12.31
N SER A 400 12.56 3.32 12.03
CA SER A 400 11.51 2.63 12.79
C SER A 400 11.68 1.10 12.73
N SER A 401 12.03 0.55 11.55
CA SER A 401 12.36 -0.87 11.38
C SER A 401 13.58 -1.30 12.21
N LEU A 402 14.64 -0.49 12.24
CA LEU A 402 15.81 -0.71 13.11
C LEU A 402 15.43 -0.71 14.59
N GLY A 403 14.58 0.22 15.03
CA GLY A 403 14.02 0.24 16.38
C GLY A 403 13.24 -1.03 16.71
N GLY A 404 12.43 -1.50 15.76
CA GLY A 404 11.70 -2.77 15.87
C GLY A 404 12.61 -3.99 15.98
N ASN A 405 13.66 -4.06 15.17
CA ASN A 405 14.65 -5.13 15.22
C ASN A 405 15.39 -5.15 16.55
N ALA A 406 15.84 -4.00 17.04
CA ALA A 406 16.51 -3.86 18.32
C ALA A 406 15.59 -4.26 19.49
N ARG A 407 14.34 -3.79 19.47
CA ARG A 407 13.34 -4.11 20.50
C ARG A 407 13.07 -5.61 20.58
N LYS A 408 12.83 -6.28 19.44
CA LYS A 408 12.59 -7.75 19.39
C LYS A 408 13.75 -8.55 19.99
N GLN A 409 14.98 -8.06 19.81
CA GLN A 409 16.20 -8.69 20.31
C GLN A 409 16.58 -8.24 21.73
N GLY A 410 15.72 -7.49 22.43
CA GLY A 410 16.00 -7.01 23.79
C GLY A 410 17.06 -5.90 23.89
N ARG A 411 17.52 -5.33 22.77
CA ARG A 411 18.47 -4.20 22.74
C ARG A 411 17.75 -2.88 23.04
N LYS A 412 17.33 -2.70 24.30
CA LYS A 412 16.44 -1.62 24.76
C LYS A 412 16.93 -0.22 24.37
N GLU A 413 18.16 0.12 24.73
CA GLU A 413 18.72 1.46 24.47
C GLU A 413 18.84 1.77 22.98
N GLU A 414 19.24 0.79 22.18
CA GLU A 414 19.30 0.96 20.72
C GLU A 414 17.90 1.12 20.13
N ALA A 415 16.91 0.38 20.61
CA ALA A 415 15.53 0.54 20.19
C ALA A 415 15.00 1.95 20.48
N LEU A 416 15.21 2.45 21.69
CA LEU A 416 14.79 3.80 22.09
C LEU A 416 15.46 4.88 21.23
N ARG A 417 16.76 4.77 20.96
CA ARG A 417 17.48 5.71 20.07
C ARG A 417 16.90 5.72 18.66
N TRP A 418 16.69 4.54 18.06
CA TRP A 418 16.15 4.47 16.70
C TRP A 418 14.71 4.97 16.59
N TYR A 419 13.85 4.66 17.56
CA TYR A 419 12.48 5.18 17.58
C TYR A 419 12.45 6.70 17.77
N GLU A 420 13.32 7.25 18.62
CA GLU A 420 13.46 8.70 18.78
C GLU A 420 13.94 9.37 17.50
N GLU A 421 14.97 8.85 16.86
CA GLU A 421 15.48 9.39 15.60
C GLU A 421 14.43 9.30 14.48
N ALA A 422 13.72 8.18 14.41
CA ALA A 422 12.62 7.98 13.48
C ALA A 422 11.51 9.01 13.71
N PHE A 423 11.10 9.25 14.96
CA PHE A 423 10.12 10.29 15.27
C PHE A 423 10.63 11.68 14.88
N ASN A 424 11.85 12.04 15.27
CA ASN A 424 12.42 13.36 15.01
C ASN A 424 12.54 13.66 13.51
N LYS A 425 12.85 12.66 12.68
CA LYS A 425 12.96 12.79 11.21
C LYS A 425 11.67 12.48 10.45
N SER A 426 10.63 12.01 11.11
CA SER A 426 9.34 11.73 10.47
C SER A 426 8.67 13.01 9.96
N GLU A 427 7.98 12.93 8.83
CA GLU A 427 7.38 14.07 8.13
C GLU A 427 5.90 13.81 7.83
N GLY A 428 5.08 14.87 7.88
CA GLY A 428 3.62 14.79 7.69
C GLY A 428 2.85 14.60 9.00
N PRO A 429 1.68 15.25 9.20
CA PRO A 429 1.04 15.30 10.52
C PRO A 429 0.66 13.92 11.07
N ALA A 430 0.07 13.07 10.24
CA ALA A 430 -0.37 11.75 10.67
C ALA A 430 0.82 10.81 10.96
N THR A 431 1.90 10.92 10.18
CA THR A 431 3.16 10.18 10.39
C THR A 431 3.90 10.65 11.63
N ARG A 432 3.98 11.96 11.89
CA ARG A 432 4.51 12.51 13.16
C ARG A 432 3.81 11.89 14.36
N LEU A 433 2.47 11.84 14.35
CA LEU A 433 1.67 11.26 15.43
C LEU A 433 1.90 9.75 15.58
N GLN A 434 1.93 9.00 14.48
CA GLN A 434 2.14 7.55 14.54
C GLN A 434 3.56 7.19 15.01
N TRP A 435 4.60 7.84 14.49
CA TRP A 435 5.99 7.57 14.88
C TRP A 435 6.28 8.02 16.31
N GLY A 436 5.76 9.18 16.72
CA GLY A 436 5.87 9.62 18.11
C GLY A 436 5.13 8.68 19.06
N SER A 437 3.95 8.17 18.68
CA SER A 437 3.23 7.14 19.44
C SER A 437 4.04 5.85 19.59
N ASN A 438 4.73 5.41 18.53
CA ASN A 438 5.62 4.25 18.59
C ASN A 438 6.80 4.47 19.53
N TYR A 439 7.40 5.66 19.51
CA TYR A 439 8.47 6.03 20.42
C TYR A 439 7.99 6.09 21.88
N LEU A 440 6.85 6.73 22.15
CA LEU A 440 6.25 6.76 23.48
C LEU A 440 5.92 5.35 23.99
N SER A 441 5.35 4.51 23.13
CA SER A 441 5.09 3.10 23.45
C SER A 441 6.37 2.39 23.88
N ALA A 442 7.47 2.60 23.15
CA ALA A 442 8.76 2.02 23.48
C ALA A 442 9.32 2.58 24.80
N LEU A 443 9.17 3.87 25.08
CA LEU A 443 9.58 4.47 26.36
C LEU A 443 8.82 3.87 27.55
N VAL A 444 7.49 3.82 27.49
CA VAL A 444 6.66 3.28 28.57
C VAL A 444 6.98 1.80 28.83
N GLU A 445 7.30 1.03 27.80
CA GLU A 445 7.62 -0.39 27.93
C GLU A 445 9.06 -0.66 28.37
N LEU A 446 10.03 0.03 27.76
CA LEU A 446 11.45 -0.31 27.90
C LEU A 446 12.15 0.53 28.99
N ALA A 447 11.61 1.70 29.31
CA ALA A 447 12.12 2.64 30.31
C ALA A 447 10.99 3.35 31.10
N PRO A 448 10.05 2.61 31.73
CA PRO A 448 8.91 3.20 32.46
C PRO A 448 9.31 4.14 33.60
N GLN A 449 10.53 4.02 34.11
CA GLN A 449 11.08 4.88 35.16
C GLN A 449 11.50 6.28 34.64
N ASP A 450 11.69 6.45 33.33
CA ASP A 450 12.12 7.72 32.73
C ASP A 450 10.92 8.65 32.48
N ALA A 451 10.33 9.10 33.58
CA ALA A 451 9.14 9.95 33.55
C ALA A 451 9.36 11.25 32.77
N ALA A 452 10.57 11.81 32.82
CA ALA A 452 10.90 13.04 32.11
C ALA A 452 10.88 12.86 30.59
N ARG A 453 11.46 11.76 30.09
CA ARG A 453 11.47 11.46 28.65
C ARG A 453 10.09 11.06 28.14
N ILE A 454 9.32 10.30 28.93
CA ILE A 454 7.91 9.97 28.64
C ILE A 454 7.06 11.25 28.54
N GLU A 455 7.16 12.14 29.52
CA GLU A 455 6.43 13.41 29.53
C GLU A 455 6.79 14.29 28.34
N LYS A 456 8.09 14.41 28.02
CA LYS A 456 8.57 15.17 26.86
C LYS A 456 7.99 14.63 25.55
N ALA A 457 8.03 13.31 25.34
CA ALA A 457 7.50 12.69 24.14
C ALA A 457 5.97 12.87 24.03
N ALA A 458 5.24 12.72 25.13
CA ALA A 458 3.80 12.94 25.19
C ALA A 458 3.43 14.41 24.91
N SER A 459 4.15 15.36 25.53
CA SER A 459 3.95 16.79 25.30
C SER A 459 4.21 17.18 23.84
N GLN A 460 5.26 16.63 23.22
CA GLN A 460 5.55 16.84 21.81
C GLN A 460 4.42 16.30 20.92
N LEU A 461 3.89 15.11 21.21
CA LEU A 461 2.75 14.54 20.48
C LEU A 461 1.49 15.42 20.56
N LEU A 462 1.17 15.93 21.75
CA LEU A 462 0.04 16.86 21.91
C LEU A 462 0.26 18.16 21.10
N ALA A 463 1.49 18.66 21.06
CA ALA A 463 1.84 19.80 20.22
C ALA A 463 1.72 19.50 18.73
N GLU A 464 2.10 18.30 18.26
CA GLU A 464 1.87 17.88 16.87
C GLU A 464 0.38 17.77 16.55
N ALA A 465 -0.43 17.21 17.46
CA ALA A 465 -1.87 17.10 17.28
C ALA A 465 -2.54 18.48 17.11
N GLY A 466 -2.07 19.49 17.85
CA GLY A 466 -2.57 20.85 17.73
C GLY A 466 -2.26 21.57 16.42
N LYS A 467 -1.40 21.00 15.54
CA LYS A 467 -1.04 21.60 14.24
C LYS A 467 -1.91 21.12 13.08
N ASP A 468 -2.69 20.06 13.26
CA ASP A 468 -3.46 19.45 12.17
C ASP A 468 -4.92 19.23 12.56
N LYS A 469 -5.82 19.71 11.71
CA LYS A 469 -7.27 19.51 11.88
C LYS A 469 -7.68 18.04 11.69
N GLY A 470 -6.85 17.23 11.04
CA GLY A 470 -7.05 15.78 10.91
C GLY A 470 -6.54 14.95 12.10
N ALA A 471 -6.01 15.57 13.16
CA ALA A 471 -5.34 14.86 14.25
C ALA A 471 -6.24 13.87 15.02
N PHE A 472 -7.55 14.12 15.06
CA PHE A 472 -8.52 13.27 15.76
C PHE A 472 -9.31 12.35 14.83
N TYR A 473 -8.77 12.10 13.62
CA TYR A 473 -9.34 11.14 12.67
C TYR A 473 -8.39 9.99 12.37
N GLU A 474 -9.01 8.85 12.07
CA GLU A 474 -8.39 7.64 11.55
C GLU A 474 -7.02 7.31 12.16
N ARG A 475 -5.94 7.32 11.37
CA ARG A 475 -4.62 6.88 11.82
C ARG A 475 -4.07 7.76 12.94
N SER A 476 -4.31 9.06 12.85
CA SER A 476 -3.91 10.05 13.86
C SER A 476 -4.66 9.83 15.17
N ALA A 477 -6.00 9.65 15.11
CA ALA A 477 -6.82 9.38 16.28
C ALA A 477 -6.36 8.12 17.01
N ARG A 478 -6.14 7.02 16.28
CA ARG A 478 -5.69 5.75 16.85
C ARG A 478 -4.34 5.87 17.54
N ALA A 479 -3.40 6.62 16.95
CA ALA A 479 -2.10 6.89 17.56
C ALA A 479 -2.25 7.65 18.89
N LEU A 480 -3.06 8.70 18.92
CA LEU A 480 -3.32 9.49 20.12
C LEU A 480 -4.09 8.71 21.20
N GLN A 481 -5.09 7.91 20.81
CA GLN A 481 -5.84 7.05 21.73
C GLN A 481 -4.94 6.01 22.39
N LYS A 482 -4.03 5.40 21.61
CA LYS A 482 -3.02 4.47 22.12
C LYS A 482 -2.12 5.15 23.15
N VAL A 483 -1.59 6.33 22.81
CA VAL A 483 -0.78 7.17 23.71
C VAL A 483 -1.53 7.47 25.01
N GLY A 484 -2.78 7.92 24.91
CA GLY A 484 -3.60 8.25 26.06
C GLY A 484 -3.83 7.05 26.98
N SER A 485 -4.19 5.91 26.40
CA SER A 485 -4.42 4.66 27.13
C SER A 485 -3.14 4.17 27.84
N GLN A 486 -1.99 4.26 27.18
CA GLN A 486 -0.71 3.86 27.76
C GLN A 486 -0.27 4.77 28.92
N LEU A 487 -0.48 6.08 28.80
CA LEU A 487 -0.15 7.03 29.88
C LEU A 487 -1.06 6.86 31.10
N VAL A 488 -2.36 6.59 30.89
CA VAL A 488 -3.29 6.27 31.97
C VAL A 488 -2.90 4.97 32.66
N ALA A 489 -2.56 3.93 31.90
CA ALA A 489 -2.09 2.65 32.44
C ALA A 489 -0.76 2.78 33.19
N TRP A 490 0.19 3.58 32.66
CA TRP A 490 1.46 3.87 33.30
C TRP A 490 1.25 4.55 34.68
N ASN A 491 0.25 5.40 34.79
CA ASN A 491 -0.16 6.04 36.05
C ASN A 491 -1.20 5.24 36.87
N ALA A 492 -1.38 3.93 36.65
CA ALA A 492 -2.40 3.14 37.34
C ALA A 492 -2.29 3.20 38.88
N LYS A 493 -1.07 3.36 39.41
CA LYS A 493 -0.79 3.49 40.86
C LYS A 493 -0.75 4.94 41.37
N GLY A 494 -1.05 5.93 40.53
CA GLY A 494 -1.02 7.36 40.89
C GLY A 494 0.37 7.98 41.02
N GLN A 495 1.44 7.22 40.77
CA GLN A 495 2.83 7.66 40.94
C GLN A 495 3.26 8.77 39.96
N HIS A 496 2.53 8.93 38.86
CA HIS A 496 2.81 9.87 37.78
C HIS A 496 1.71 10.91 37.60
N GLU A 497 0.85 11.11 38.60
CA GLU A 497 -0.32 11.99 38.51
C GLU A 497 0.06 13.44 38.22
N ALA A 498 1.15 13.94 38.81
CA ALA A 498 1.63 15.31 38.54
C ALA A 498 2.01 15.52 37.07
N THR A 499 2.68 14.55 36.46
CA THR A 499 3.00 14.55 35.02
C THR A 499 1.73 14.48 34.18
N LEU A 500 0.81 13.58 34.53
CA LEU A 500 -0.44 13.41 33.78
C LEU A 500 -1.34 14.66 33.86
N ALA A 501 -1.37 15.34 35.01
CA ALA A 501 -2.09 16.60 35.19
C ALA A 501 -1.56 17.70 34.25
N ARG A 502 -0.24 17.86 34.13
CA ARG A 502 0.36 18.83 33.19
C ARG A 502 0.02 18.50 31.74
N LEU A 503 0.07 17.23 31.36
CA LEU A 503 -0.32 16.78 30.01
C LEU A 503 -1.80 17.02 29.72
N ARG A 504 -2.69 16.81 30.71
CA ARG A 504 -4.12 17.15 30.58
C ARG A 504 -4.33 18.65 30.37
N THR A 505 -3.67 19.51 31.14
CA THR A 505 -3.75 20.97 30.93
C THR A 505 -3.28 21.38 29.53
N GLN A 506 -2.21 20.76 29.03
CA GLN A 506 -1.78 21.01 27.65
C GLN A 506 -2.83 20.54 26.63
N LEU A 507 -3.39 19.35 26.84
CA LEU A 507 -4.42 18.79 25.99
C LEU A 507 -5.68 19.67 25.97
N ASP A 508 -6.11 20.21 27.11
CA ASP A 508 -7.26 21.14 27.18
C ASP A 508 -7.06 22.33 26.23
N GLY A 509 -5.85 22.88 26.18
CA GLY A 509 -5.47 23.94 25.24
C GLY A 509 -5.47 23.52 23.77
N VAL A 510 -5.21 22.25 23.47
CA VAL A 510 -5.34 21.67 22.12
C VAL A 510 -6.82 21.48 21.76
N CYS A 511 -7.62 20.93 22.68
CA CYS A 511 -9.04 20.64 22.49
C CYS A 511 -9.88 21.92 22.35
N ALA A 512 -9.51 22.99 23.06
CA ALA A 512 -10.18 24.29 22.94
C ALA A 512 -10.11 24.91 21.53
N LYS A 513 -9.16 24.46 20.70
CA LYS A 513 -8.96 24.93 19.32
C LYS A 513 -9.57 24.01 18.26
N GLN A 514 -10.15 22.89 18.67
CA GLN A 514 -10.75 21.92 17.74
C GLN A 514 -12.17 22.34 17.35
N ASP A 515 -12.60 21.87 16.19
CA ASP A 515 -13.98 22.00 15.76
C ASP A 515 -14.90 21.20 16.71
N ALA A 516 -16.18 21.60 16.80
CA ALA A 516 -17.12 21.03 17.76
C ALA A 516 -17.23 19.49 17.68
N ASP A 517 -17.20 18.95 16.46
CA ASP A 517 -17.31 17.51 16.19
C ASP A 517 -16.07 16.71 16.67
N ASP A 518 -14.92 17.38 16.81
CA ASP A 518 -13.65 16.73 17.19
C ASP A 518 -13.32 16.87 18.67
N LYS A 519 -13.93 17.86 19.32
CA LYS A 519 -13.65 18.22 20.71
C LYS A 519 -13.86 17.04 21.66
N GLY A 520 -14.91 16.24 21.47
CA GLY A 520 -15.18 15.06 22.29
C GLY A 520 -14.09 13.98 22.16
N ALA A 521 -13.62 13.72 20.93
CA ALA A 521 -12.53 12.78 20.69
C ALA A 521 -11.23 13.26 21.35
N CYS A 522 -10.92 14.55 21.24
CA CYS A 522 -9.75 15.17 21.87
C CYS A 522 -9.81 15.08 23.40
N GLU A 523 -10.90 15.52 24.02
CA GLU A 523 -11.06 15.58 25.49
C GLU A 523 -11.11 14.20 26.15
N SER A 524 -11.32 13.14 25.37
CA SER A 524 -11.29 11.76 25.87
C SER A 524 -9.86 11.22 26.08
N LEU A 525 -8.87 11.78 25.38
CA LEU A 525 -7.48 11.37 25.50
C LEU A 525 -7.00 11.70 26.92
N LEU A 526 -6.44 10.75 27.67
CA LEU A 526 -5.98 10.91 29.06
C LEU A 526 -7.04 10.93 30.18
N LYS A 527 -8.32 10.66 29.87
CA LYS A 527 -9.32 10.35 30.90
C LYS A 527 -9.16 8.90 31.39
N LYS A 528 -9.43 8.65 32.68
CA LYS A 528 -9.61 7.27 33.16
C LYS A 528 -10.91 6.75 32.53
N GLY A 529 -10.80 5.65 31.79
CA GLY A 529 -11.94 4.96 31.18
C GLY A 529 -12.84 4.30 32.21
#